data_AF-A0A372QD76-F1
#
_entry.id   AF-A0A372QD76-F1
#
_cell.length_a   1.000
_cell.length_b   1.000
_cell.length_c   1.000
_cell.angle_alpha   90.00
_cell.angle_beta   90.00
_cell.angle_gamma   90.00
#
_symmetry.space_group_name_H-M   'P 1'
#
loop_
_entity.id
_entity.type
_entity.pdbx_description
1 polymer ?
#
loop_
_entity_poly.entity_id
_entity_poly.type
_entity_poly.pdbx_seq_one_letter_code
_entity_poly.pdbx_strand_id
1 'polypeptide(L)'
;DILHELENKSCAFPFKCIKKKDMIKHPMDLSIINLKLKNNQYKSLEGFEKDIRLIFHNCYTYNDAGSEICHLGEVLESVFNKK
;
A
#
# COMPACT_ATOMS: atom_id res chain seq x y z
N ASP A 1 12.77 4.12 -7.89
CA ASP A 1 11.88 5.12 -7.24
C ASP A 1 11.31 4.52 -5.95
N ILE A 2 10.54 5.29 -5.17
CA ILE A 2 9.98 4.85 -3.87
C ILE A 2 9.09 3.61 -4.01
N LEU A 3 8.36 3.47 -5.11
CA LEU A 3 7.51 2.30 -5.34
C LEU A 3 8.35 1.03 -5.50
N HIS A 4 9.43 1.09 -6.29
CA HIS A 4 10.37 -0.02 -6.42
C HIS A 4 11.04 -0.39 -5.08
N GLU A 5 11.35 0.59 -4.23
CA GLU A 5 11.89 0.30 -2.89
C GLU A 5 10.88 -0.46 -2.03
N LEU A 6 9.62 -0.02 -2.03
CA LEU A 6 8.54 -0.68 -1.30
C LEU A 6 8.30 -2.11 -1.82
N GLU A 7 8.22 -2.31 -3.13
CA GLU A 7 7.97 -3.62 -3.75
C GLU A 7 9.07 -4.67 -3.44
N ASN A 8 10.28 -4.23 -3.12
CA ASN A 8 11.43 -5.10 -2.82
C ASN A 8 11.59 -5.41 -1.32
N LYS A 9 10.77 -4.84 -0.43
CA LYS A 9 10.77 -5.24 0.99
C LYS A 9 10.11 -6.61 1.14
N SER A 10 10.70 -7.47 1.97
CA SER A 10 10.11 -8.77 2.32
C SER A 10 8.72 -8.63 2.94
N CYS A 11 8.49 -7.57 3.74
CA CYS A 11 7.19 -7.26 4.33
C CYS A 11 6.13 -6.77 3.32
N ALA A 12 6.50 -6.49 2.07
CA ALA A 12 5.56 -5.97 1.08
C ALA A 12 4.65 -7.03 0.46
N PHE A 13 4.94 -8.32 0.64
CA PHE A 13 4.20 -9.40 -0.01
C PHE A 13 2.67 -9.33 0.17
N PRO A 14 2.12 -9.08 1.37
CA PRO A 14 0.67 -8.95 1.56
C PRO A 14 0.06 -7.72 0.86
N PHE A 15 0.88 -6.71 0.57
CA PHE A 15 0.46 -5.43 0.01
C PHE A 15 0.66 -5.32 -1.50
N LYS A 16 1.27 -6.34 -2.13
CA LYS A 16 1.41 -6.42 -3.60
C LYS A 16 0.08 -6.63 -4.29
N CYS A 17 -0.81 -7.42 -3.71
CA CYS A 17 -2.11 -7.71 -4.25
C CYS A 17 -3.08 -8.03 -3.10
N ILE A 18 -4.13 -7.22 -2.96
CA ILE A 18 -5.15 -7.44 -1.92
C ILE A 18 -6.01 -8.67 -2.27
N LYS A 19 -6.18 -9.57 -1.28
CA LYS A 19 -6.95 -10.82 -1.43
C LYS A 19 -8.44 -10.66 -1.12
N LYS A 20 -8.82 -9.74 -0.23
CA LYS A 20 -10.21 -9.50 0.22
C LYS A 20 -10.81 -8.23 -0.40
N LYS A 21 -10.76 -8.12 -1.74
CA LYS A 21 -11.17 -6.88 -2.44
C LYS A 21 -12.61 -6.48 -2.14
N ASP A 22 -13.51 -7.46 -2.06
CA ASP A 22 -14.96 -7.23 -1.92
C ASP A 22 -15.38 -6.70 -0.55
N MET A 23 -14.49 -6.79 0.46
CA MET A 23 -14.75 -6.27 1.81
C MET A 23 -14.21 -4.85 2.02
N ILE A 24 -13.31 -4.39 1.15
CA ILE A 24 -12.61 -3.11 1.27
C ILE A 24 -13.36 -2.05 0.45
N LYS A 25 -13.78 -0.95 1.09
CA LYS A 25 -14.56 0.12 0.43
C LYS A 25 -13.80 0.78 -0.72
N HIS A 26 -12.50 1.01 -0.53
CA HIS A 26 -11.61 1.60 -1.53
C HIS A 26 -10.39 0.70 -1.68
N PRO A 27 -10.49 -0.40 -2.46
CA PRO A 27 -9.41 -1.36 -2.61
C PRO A 27 -8.17 -0.68 -3.22
N MET A 28 -7.02 -0.86 -2.59
CA MET A 28 -5.74 -0.35 -3.08
C MET A 28 -4.60 -1.31 -2.72
N ASP A 29 -3.66 -1.50 -3.65
CA ASP A 29 -2.44 -2.31 -3.49
C ASP A 29 -1.31 -1.78 -4.39
N LEU A 30 -0.08 -2.24 -4.18
CA LEU A 30 1.08 -1.76 -4.94
C LEU A 30 0.96 -2.04 -6.44
N SER A 31 0.29 -3.14 -6.84
CA SER A 31 0.07 -3.45 -8.25
C SER A 31 -0.89 -2.47 -8.93
N ILE A 32 -1.95 -2.05 -8.24
CA ILE A 32 -2.87 -1.01 -8.70
C ILE A 32 -2.12 0.31 -8.83
N ILE A 33 -1.30 0.69 -7.83
CA ILE A 33 -0.51 1.92 -7.88
C ILE A 33 0.45 1.92 -9.07
N ASN A 34 1.15 0.81 -9.31
CA ASN A 34 2.04 0.64 -10.46
C ASN A 34 1.29 0.78 -11.79
N LEU A 35 0.10 0.19 -11.91
CA LEU A 35 -0.74 0.33 -13.10
C LEU A 35 -1.20 1.78 -13.31
N LYS A 36 -1.63 2.47 -12.25
CA LYS A 36 -2.04 3.88 -12.30
C LYS A 36 -0.89 4.79 -12.75
N LEU A 37 0.34 4.53 -12.26
CA LEU A 37 1.55 5.23 -12.72
C LEU A 37 1.82 4.99 -14.20
N LYS A 38 1.85 3.73 -14.65
CA LYS A 38 2.10 3.37 -16.06
C LYS A 38 1.10 3.99 -17.02
N ASN A 39 -0.13 4.18 -16.54
CA ASN A 39 -1.21 4.79 -17.31
C ASN A 39 -1.32 6.31 -17.14
N ASN A 40 -0.32 6.98 -16.53
CA ASN A 40 -0.30 8.43 -16.27
C ASN A 40 -1.55 8.96 -15.54
N GLN A 41 -2.12 8.17 -14.62
CA GLN A 41 -3.36 8.52 -13.92
C GLN A 41 -3.14 9.43 -12.70
N TYR A 42 -1.90 9.59 -12.25
CA TYR A 42 -1.56 10.53 -11.19
C TYR A 42 -1.23 11.89 -11.77
N LYS A 43 -2.05 12.90 -11.45
CA LYS A 43 -1.83 14.30 -11.84
C LYS A 43 -0.85 15.04 -10.92
N SER A 44 -0.58 14.47 -9.75
CA SER A 44 0.31 15.04 -8.74
C SER A 44 0.93 13.96 -7.87
N LEU A 45 2.05 14.30 -7.23
CA LEU A 45 2.68 13.44 -6.23
C LEU A 45 1.75 13.17 -5.03
N GLU A 46 0.94 14.16 -4.64
CA GLU A 46 -0.04 14.04 -3.56
C GLU A 46 -1.07 12.93 -3.85
N GLY A 47 -1.53 12.80 -5.10
CA GLY A 47 -2.45 11.72 -5.49
C GLY A 47 -1.81 10.33 -5.37
N PHE A 48 -0.53 10.22 -5.72
CA PHE A 48 0.24 8.99 -5.56
C PHE A 48 0.47 8.64 -4.09
N GLU A 49 0.87 9.62 -3.27
CA GLU A 49 1.05 9.44 -1.83
C GLU A 49 -0.26 9.01 -1.14
N LYS A 50 -1.39 9.64 -1.49
CA LYS A 50 -2.71 9.29 -0.95
C LYS A 50 -3.05 7.82 -1.15
N ASP A 51 -2.74 7.26 -2.33
CA ASP A 51 -2.99 5.85 -2.60
C ASP A 51 -2.04 4.92 -1.84
N ILE A 52 -0.77 5.30 -1.63
CA ILE A 52 0.12 4.52 -0.77
C ILE A 52 -0.41 4.50 0.67
N ARG A 53 -0.81 5.66 1.21
CA ARG A 53 -1.38 5.75 2.56
C ARG A 53 -2.69 4.98 2.70
N LEU A 54 -3.48 4.90 1.63
CA LEU A 54 -4.70 4.10 1.60
C LEU A 54 -4.43 2.60 1.78
N ILE A 55 -3.28 2.08 1.32
CA ILE A 55 -2.88 0.69 1.58
C ILE A 55 -2.76 0.44 3.09
N PHE A 56 -2.06 1.32 3.81
CA PHE A 56 -1.86 1.19 5.26
C PHE A 56 -3.18 1.40 6.01
N HIS A 57 -3.97 2.41 5.63
CA HIS A 57 -5.28 2.65 6.22
C HIS A 57 -6.21 1.44 6.08
N ASN A 58 -6.27 0.83 4.89
CA ASN A 58 -7.03 -0.39 4.67
C ASN A 58 -6.48 -1.57 5.50
N CYS A 59 -5.16 -1.68 5.62
CA CYS A 59 -4.55 -2.71 6.46
C CYS A 59 -5.06 -2.62 7.91
N TYR A 60 -4.99 -1.44 8.52
CA TYR A 60 -5.37 -1.26 9.93
C TYR A 60 -6.88 -1.25 10.16
N THR A 61 -7.67 -0.92 9.13
CA THR A 61 -9.15 -0.91 9.23
C THR A 61 -9.75 -2.31 9.18
N TYR A 62 -9.16 -3.21 8.38
CA TYR A 62 -9.78 -4.50 8.05
C TYR A 62 -9.09 -5.71 8.68
N ASN A 63 -8.03 -5.52 9.46
CA ASN A 63 -7.33 -6.58 10.18
C ASN A 63 -7.29 -6.27 11.67
N ASP A 64 -7.22 -7.32 12.49
CA ASP A 64 -7.18 -7.18 13.94
C ASP A 64 -5.91 -6.45 14.38
N ALA A 65 -6.05 -5.56 15.37
CA ALA A 65 -4.92 -4.87 15.97
C ALA A 65 -3.92 -5.88 16.53
N GLY A 66 -2.63 -5.69 16.25
CA GLY A 66 -1.56 -6.62 16.66
C GLY A 66 -1.44 -7.90 15.82
N SER A 67 -2.26 -8.07 14.77
CA SER A 67 -2.05 -9.15 13.80
C SER A 67 -0.74 -8.98 13.04
N GLU A 68 -0.17 -10.10 12.56
CA GLU A 68 1.09 -10.10 11.80
C GLU A 68 1.02 -9.17 10.59
N ILE A 69 -0.12 -9.12 9.89
CA ILE A 69 -0.29 -8.25 8.72
C ILE A 69 -0.28 -6.76 9.09
N CYS A 70 -0.87 -6.38 10.24
CA CYS A 70 -0.77 -5.01 10.75
C CYS A 70 0.69 -4.64 11.06
N HIS A 71 1.43 -5.54 11.71
CA HIS A 71 2.85 -5.30 11.98
C HIS A 71 3.69 -5.15 10.70
N LEU A 72 3.44 -5.98 9.68
CA LEU A 72 4.09 -5.82 8.36
C LEU A 72 3.71 -4.49 7.69
N GLY A 73 2.47 -4.02 7.88
CA GLY A 73 1.99 -2.72 7.44
C GLY A 73 2.77 -1.58 8.08
N GLU A 74 2.96 -1.61 9.40
CA GLU A 74 3.73 -0.61 10.15
C GLU A 74 5.19 -0.55 9.69
N VAL A 75 5.81 -1.72 9.46
CA VAL A 75 7.19 -1.80 8.96
C VAL A 75 7.29 -1.17 7.57
N LEU A 76 6.35 -1.49 6.67
CA LEU A 76 6.35 -0.95 5.31
C LEU A 76 6.04 0.56 5.29
N GLU A 77 5.12 1.03 6.14
CA GLU A 77 4.80 2.45 6.33
C GLU A 77 6.00 3.22 6.90
N SER A 78 6.76 2.63 7.83
CA SER A 78 8.01 3.21 8.33
C SER A 78 9.06 3.37 7.23
N VAL A 79 9.16 2.43 6.29
CA VAL A 79 10.02 2.56 5.11
C VAL A 79 9.56 3.73 4.25
N PHE A 80 8.25 3.85 4.00
CA PHE A 80 7.69 4.94 3.21
C PHE A 80 7.95 6.32 3.84
N ASN A 81 7.73 6.47 5.15
CA ASN A 81 7.89 7.76 5.85
C ASN A 81 9.35 8.21 6.02
N LYS A 82 10.35 7.34 5.77
CA LYS A 82 11.79 7.70 5.82
C LYS A 82 12.28 8.40 4.55
N LYS A 83 11.40 8.66 3.60
CA LYS A 83 11.69 9.23 2.27
C LYS A 83 10.85 10.47 2.06
#